data_AF-A0A3N5U947-F1
#
_entry.id   AF-A0A3N5U947-F1
#
_cell.length_a   1.000
_cell.length_b   1.000
_cell.length_c   1.000
_cell.angle_alpha   90.00
_cell.angle_beta   90.00
_cell.angle_gamma   90.00
#
_symmetry.space_group_name_H-M   'P 1'
#
loop_
_entity.id
_entity.type
_entity.pdbx_description
1 polymer ?
#
loop_
_entity_poly.entity_id
_entity_poly.type
_entity_poly.pdbx_seq_one_letter_code
_entity_poly.pdbx_strand_id
1 'polypeptide(L)'
;MRWSVLFLSFALLIASCTSQTGKTPEPTSLPTTASAAQQTLIKLFSLLNAGQYVEAEPLYGGSYELMQTWNPDVEPSDHTALWTRACEQNGLQCLEVRTATFKNLQGDTHVFQVEFSNPDGSLFVLGPCCGSNETEMPPVSQFEYTVTKNAEGKFVVKSLPPYVP
;
A
#
# COMPACT_ATOMS: atom_id res chain seq x y z
N MET A 1 -59.20 47.49 17.19
CA MET A 1 -59.14 48.16 15.87
C MET A 1 -58.53 47.20 14.87
N ARG A 2 -59.24 46.98 13.78
CA ARG A 2 -58.86 46.12 12.64
C ARG A 2 -57.78 46.82 11.82
N TRP A 3 -56.81 46.07 11.28
CA TRP A 3 -56.38 46.33 9.91
C TRP A 3 -55.84 45.06 9.24
N SER A 4 -56.64 44.55 8.31
CA SER A 4 -56.25 43.57 7.29
C SER A 4 -55.35 44.23 6.24
N VAL A 5 -54.25 43.59 5.85
CA VAL A 5 -53.64 43.88 4.54
C VAL A 5 -53.39 42.55 3.83
N LEU A 6 -54.21 42.36 2.79
CA LEU A 6 -54.05 41.43 1.68
C LEU A 6 -52.86 41.89 0.81
N PHE A 7 -51.93 40.99 0.48
CA PHE A 7 -51.10 41.08 -0.75
C PHE A 7 -50.84 39.64 -1.22
N LEU A 8 -51.60 39.19 -2.22
CA LEU A 8 -51.28 39.20 -3.66
C LEU A 8 -50.28 38.11 -4.07
N SER A 9 -50.82 37.13 -4.78
CA SER A 9 -50.19 35.94 -5.33
C SER A 9 -49.04 36.24 -6.30
N PHE A 10 -47.97 35.45 -6.24
CA PHE A 10 -47.10 35.22 -7.39
C PHE A 10 -46.82 33.72 -7.53
N ALA A 11 -47.38 33.12 -8.57
CA ALA A 11 -47.10 31.76 -8.97
C ALA A 11 -45.79 31.74 -9.77
N LEU A 12 -44.80 30.96 -9.32
CA LEU A 12 -43.62 30.64 -10.12
C LEU A 12 -43.55 29.12 -10.27
N LEU A 13 -43.98 28.65 -11.44
CA LEU A 13 -43.82 27.27 -11.91
C LEU A 13 -42.35 27.04 -12.25
N ILE A 14 -41.63 26.35 -11.37
CA ILE A 14 -40.26 25.91 -11.66
C ILE A 14 -40.35 24.57 -12.39
N ALA A 15 -40.05 24.59 -13.69
CA ALA A 15 -39.88 23.39 -14.49
C ALA A 15 -38.64 22.63 -14.01
N SER A 16 -38.82 21.44 -13.43
CA SER A 16 -37.71 20.53 -13.15
C SER A 16 -37.31 19.82 -14.44
N CYS A 17 -36.15 20.18 -15.00
CA CYS A 17 -35.48 19.35 -15.99
C CYS A 17 -34.97 18.07 -15.31
N THR A 18 -35.60 16.94 -15.61
CA THR A 18 -35.02 15.62 -15.37
C THR A 18 -33.93 15.39 -16.41
N SER A 19 -32.67 15.50 -16.01
CA SER A 19 -31.55 14.93 -16.76
C SER A 19 -31.45 13.45 -16.39
N GLN A 20 -31.99 12.58 -17.24
CA GLN A 20 -31.62 11.16 -17.23
C GLN A 20 -30.26 11.02 -17.91
N THR A 21 -29.20 11.07 -17.10
CA THR A 21 -27.87 10.70 -17.55
C THR A 21 -27.75 9.20 -17.39
N GLY A 22 -27.80 8.48 -18.51
CA GLY A 22 -27.46 7.07 -18.57
C GLY A 22 -26.04 6.87 -18.03
N LYS A 23 -25.91 5.97 -17.05
CA LYS A 23 -24.60 5.56 -16.52
C LYS A 23 -23.88 4.71 -17.56
N THR A 24 -23.00 5.36 -18.33
CA THR A 24 -21.80 4.72 -18.85
C THR A 24 -21.00 4.17 -17.65
N PRO A 25 -20.50 2.92 -17.67
CA PRO A 25 -19.65 2.42 -16.60
C PRO A 25 -18.37 3.26 -16.55
N GLU A 26 -18.23 4.01 -15.46
CA GLU A 26 -17.05 4.77 -15.07
C GLU A 26 -15.89 3.80 -14.76
N PRO A 27 -14.62 4.17 -15.01
CA PRO A 27 -13.47 3.30 -14.79
C PRO A 27 -13.44 2.79 -13.35
N THR A 28 -13.23 1.48 -13.18
CA THR A 28 -13.25 0.74 -11.91
C THR A 28 -12.46 1.43 -10.81
N SER A 29 -13.16 2.14 -9.93
CA SER A 29 -12.62 2.60 -8.66
C SER A 29 -12.32 1.39 -7.76
N LEU A 30 -11.18 1.42 -7.08
CA LEU A 30 -10.82 0.42 -6.07
C LEU A 30 -11.92 0.38 -4.99
N PRO A 31 -12.36 -0.81 -4.55
CA PRO A 31 -13.19 -0.93 -3.35
C PRO A 31 -12.50 -0.20 -2.18
N THR A 32 -13.26 0.50 -1.35
CA THR A 32 -12.72 1.35 -0.26
C THR A 32 -11.76 0.59 0.67
N THR A 33 -11.97 -0.72 0.87
CA THR A 33 -11.07 -1.58 1.67
C THR A 33 -9.73 -1.83 0.98
N ALA A 34 -9.73 -2.02 -0.34
CA ALA A 34 -8.51 -2.20 -1.13
C ALA A 34 -7.68 -0.92 -1.13
N SER A 35 -8.31 0.25 -1.18
CA SER A 35 -7.60 1.53 -1.07
C SER A 35 -6.92 1.70 0.30
N ALA A 36 -7.58 1.35 1.40
CA ALA A 36 -6.99 1.43 2.73
C ALA A 36 -5.80 0.45 2.89
N ALA A 37 -5.94 -0.79 2.42
CA ALA A 37 -4.87 -1.78 2.42
C ALA A 37 -3.66 -1.31 1.57
N GLN A 38 -3.93 -0.72 0.41
CA GLN A 38 -2.91 -0.14 -0.46
C GLN A 38 -2.16 1.02 0.22
N GLN A 39 -2.88 1.90 0.91
CA GLN A 39 -2.27 3.01 1.65
C GLN A 39 -1.38 2.53 2.79
N THR A 40 -1.78 1.48 3.51
CA THR A 40 -0.92 0.85 4.53
C THR A 40 0.37 0.31 3.91
N LEU A 41 0.28 -0.37 2.77
CA LEU A 41 1.44 -0.88 2.05
C LEU A 41 2.40 0.24 1.65
N ILE A 42 1.88 1.28 0.98
CA ILE A 42 2.66 2.45 0.58
C ILE A 42 3.29 3.12 1.80
N LYS A 43 2.53 3.25 2.90
CA LYS A 43 2.99 3.91 4.12
C LYS A 43 4.12 3.13 4.79
N LEU A 44 4.02 1.80 4.88
CA LEU A 44 5.11 0.98 5.42
C LEU A 44 6.42 1.25 4.67
N PHE A 45 6.40 1.16 3.34
CA PHE A 45 7.60 1.34 2.54
C PHE A 45 8.15 2.77 2.59
N SER A 46 7.29 3.78 2.64
CA SER A 46 7.72 5.16 2.88
C SER A 46 8.44 5.33 4.22
N LEU A 47 7.94 4.71 5.29
CA LEU A 47 8.58 4.76 6.61
C LEU A 47 9.91 4.00 6.63
N LEU A 48 9.95 2.80 6.04
CA LEU A 48 11.18 2.00 5.93
C LEU A 48 12.26 2.74 5.14
N ASN A 49 11.89 3.37 4.02
CA ASN A 49 12.81 4.17 3.22
C ASN A 49 13.35 5.39 3.96
N ALA A 50 12.51 6.02 4.79
CA ALA A 50 12.88 7.17 5.61
C ALA A 50 13.65 6.82 6.90
N GLY A 51 13.94 5.54 7.15
CA GLY A 51 14.57 5.08 8.40
C GLY A 51 13.68 5.18 9.65
N GLN A 52 12.37 5.35 9.45
CA GLN A 52 11.37 5.52 10.52
C GLN A 52 10.87 4.16 11.00
N TYR A 53 11.78 3.34 11.54
CA TYR A 53 11.51 1.92 11.84
C TYR A 53 10.51 1.71 12.99
N VAL A 54 10.51 2.59 13.99
CA VAL A 54 9.56 2.56 15.11
C VAL A 54 8.13 2.75 14.61
N GLU A 55 7.94 3.67 13.66
CA GLU A 55 6.64 3.92 13.05
C GLU A 55 6.26 2.84 12.02
N ALA A 56 7.25 2.21 11.37
CA ALA A 56 7.04 1.16 10.39
C ALA A 56 6.59 -0.17 11.02
N GLU A 57 7.16 -0.52 12.17
CA GLU A 57 6.90 -1.78 12.90
C GLU A 57 5.41 -2.14 13.00
N PRO A 58 4.50 -1.27 13.50
CA PRO A 58 3.08 -1.62 13.66
C PRO A 58 2.33 -1.85 12.33
N LEU A 59 2.91 -1.47 11.18
CA LEU A 59 2.34 -1.71 9.86
C LEU A 59 2.80 -3.03 9.24
N TYR A 60 3.80 -3.69 9.84
CA TYR A 60 4.25 -5.00 9.44
C TYR A 60 3.59 -6.09 10.30
N GLY A 61 3.03 -7.08 9.63
CA GLY A 61 2.42 -8.23 10.28
C GLY A 61 3.05 -9.54 9.89
N GLY A 62 4.09 -9.55 9.05
CA GLY A 62 4.77 -10.77 8.61
C GLY A 62 5.67 -11.38 9.69
N SER A 63 6.45 -12.39 9.31
CA SER A 63 7.39 -13.05 10.23
C SER A 63 8.70 -12.28 10.32
N TYR A 64 9.22 -12.12 11.54
CA TYR A 64 10.56 -11.57 11.79
C TYR A 64 11.67 -12.63 11.73
N GLU A 65 11.33 -13.92 11.56
CA GLU A 65 12.25 -15.06 11.66
C GLU A 65 13.48 -14.93 10.75
N LEU A 66 13.30 -14.45 9.52
CA LEU A 66 14.42 -14.25 8.59
C LEU A 66 15.38 -13.16 9.07
N MET A 67 14.85 -12.02 9.53
CA MET A 67 15.67 -10.93 10.07
C MET A 67 16.39 -11.36 11.35
N GLN A 68 15.74 -12.15 12.21
CA GLN A 68 16.34 -12.72 13.41
C GLN A 68 17.48 -13.69 13.06
N THR A 69 17.28 -14.52 12.03
CA THR A 69 18.30 -15.47 11.56
C THR A 69 19.55 -14.76 11.02
N TRP A 70 19.37 -13.66 10.30
CA TRP A 70 20.49 -12.86 9.78
C TRP A 70 21.23 -12.07 10.85
N ASN A 71 20.59 -11.80 11.98
CA ASN A 71 21.14 -10.96 13.06
C ASN A 71 21.05 -11.69 14.41
N PRO A 72 21.81 -12.79 14.61
CA PRO A 72 21.78 -13.57 15.84
C PRO A 72 22.32 -12.81 17.06
N ASP A 73 22.98 -11.67 16.85
CA ASP A 73 23.46 -10.74 17.87
C ASP A 73 22.41 -9.71 18.32
N VAL A 74 21.25 -9.63 17.64
CA VAL A 74 20.16 -8.71 17.98
C VAL A 74 19.10 -9.47 18.79
N GLU A 75 18.63 -8.86 19.87
CA GLU A 75 17.52 -9.40 20.67
C GLU A 75 16.28 -9.65 19.77
N PRO A 76 15.69 -10.86 19.74
CA PRO A 76 14.64 -11.19 18.78
C PRO A 76 13.40 -10.29 18.83
N SER A 77 13.12 -9.68 19.99
CA SER A 77 12.01 -8.75 20.20
C SER A 77 12.37 -7.28 19.89
N ASP A 78 13.63 -6.96 19.61
CA ASP A 78 14.03 -5.62 19.18
C ASP A 78 13.79 -5.48 17.67
N HIS A 79 12.52 -5.40 17.30
CA HIS A 79 12.09 -5.27 15.91
C HIS A 79 12.63 -4.00 15.23
N THR A 80 12.88 -2.94 16.00
CA THR A 80 13.47 -1.70 15.48
C THR A 80 14.91 -1.95 15.04
N ALA A 81 15.72 -2.61 15.88
CA ALA A 81 17.08 -2.99 15.51
C ALA A 81 17.11 -3.97 14.32
N LEU A 82 16.17 -4.93 14.28
CA LEU A 82 16.06 -5.86 13.16
C LEU A 82 15.76 -5.15 11.84
N TRP A 83 14.80 -4.22 11.81
CA TRP A 83 14.50 -3.43 10.62
C TRP A 83 15.66 -2.54 10.18
N THR A 84 16.38 -1.96 11.15
CA THR A 84 17.59 -1.18 10.89
C THR A 84 18.63 -2.03 10.17
N ARG A 85 18.97 -3.21 10.72
CA ARG A 85 19.92 -4.14 10.09
C ARG A 85 19.44 -4.60 8.72
N ALA A 86 18.16 -4.93 8.60
CA ALA A 86 17.60 -5.45 7.37
C ALA A 86 17.71 -4.46 6.21
N CYS A 87 17.32 -3.21 6.44
CA CYS A 87 17.35 -2.15 5.42
C CYS A 87 18.76 -1.60 5.14
N GLU A 88 19.64 -1.56 6.13
CA GLU A 88 20.94 -0.89 6.01
C GLU A 88 22.12 -1.83 5.76
N GLN A 89 22.00 -3.11 6.15
CA GLN A 89 23.13 -4.04 6.19
C GLN A 89 22.84 -5.39 5.52
N ASN A 90 21.63 -5.94 5.67
CA ASN A 90 21.31 -7.28 5.19
C ASN A 90 20.71 -7.29 3.78
N GLY A 91 20.68 -6.18 3.06
CA GLY A 91 20.31 -6.16 1.64
C GLY A 91 18.80 -6.17 1.34
N LEU A 92 17.92 -5.96 2.34
CA LEU A 92 16.51 -5.68 2.03
C LEU A 92 16.40 -4.30 1.38
N GLN A 93 15.77 -4.27 0.21
CA GLN A 93 15.57 -3.09 -0.60
C GLN A 93 14.38 -2.28 -0.08
N CYS A 94 14.62 -1.51 0.98
CA CYS A 94 13.63 -0.62 1.63
C CYS A 94 13.39 0.65 0.78
N LEU A 95 12.90 0.44 -0.44
CA LEU A 95 12.68 1.46 -1.47
C LEU A 95 11.27 2.04 -1.41
N GLU A 96 11.07 3.22 -1.99
CA GLU A 96 9.74 3.80 -2.15
C GLU A 96 8.89 3.00 -3.15
N VAL A 97 7.60 2.86 -2.84
CA VAL A 97 6.63 2.27 -3.75
C VAL A 97 6.38 3.23 -4.92
N ARG A 98 6.67 2.76 -6.13
CA ARG A 98 6.38 3.46 -7.39
C ARG A 98 4.92 3.28 -7.77
N THR A 99 4.45 2.03 -7.80
CA THR A 99 3.06 1.67 -8.07
C THR A 99 2.66 0.51 -7.17
N ALA A 100 1.39 0.47 -6.74
CA ALA A 100 0.82 -0.65 -6.01
C ALA A 100 -0.56 -0.95 -6.61
N THR A 101 -0.60 -1.85 -7.59
CA THR A 101 -1.83 -2.19 -8.32
C THR A 101 -2.55 -3.32 -7.63
N PHE A 102 -3.80 -3.11 -7.21
CA PHE A 102 -4.62 -4.20 -6.66
C PHE A 102 -4.86 -5.29 -7.70
N LYS A 103 -4.66 -6.54 -7.31
CA LYS A 103 -4.84 -7.70 -8.19
C LYS A 103 -6.15 -8.40 -7.87
N ASN A 104 -6.30 -8.85 -6.63
CA ASN A 104 -7.49 -9.56 -6.17
C ASN A 104 -7.57 -9.58 -4.64
N LEU A 105 -8.72 -10.04 -4.15
CA LEU A 105 -8.96 -10.40 -2.76
C LEU A 105 -8.99 -11.93 -2.66
N GLN A 106 -8.16 -12.50 -1.80
CA GLN A 106 -8.07 -13.94 -1.54
C GLN A 106 -8.48 -14.21 -0.09
N GLY A 107 -9.73 -14.58 0.15
CA GLY A 107 -10.31 -14.58 1.50
C GLY A 107 -10.33 -13.15 2.05
N ASP A 108 -9.60 -12.91 3.15
CA ASP A 108 -9.43 -11.57 3.75
C ASP A 108 -8.10 -10.89 3.36
N THR A 109 -7.34 -11.50 2.46
CA THR A 109 -6.02 -11.02 2.02
C THR A 109 -6.13 -10.21 0.74
N HIS A 110 -5.71 -8.95 0.80
CA HIS A 110 -5.60 -8.08 -0.36
C HIS A 110 -4.24 -8.31 -1.02
N VAL A 111 -4.25 -8.60 -2.32
CA VAL A 111 -3.04 -8.87 -3.09
C VAL A 111 -2.75 -7.71 -4.03
N PHE A 112 -1.51 -7.26 -4.02
CA PHE A 112 -1.02 -6.13 -4.82
C PHE A 112 0.17 -6.55 -5.67
N GLN A 113 0.22 -6.06 -6.89
CA GLN A 113 1.44 -6.02 -7.69
C GLN A 113 2.14 -4.69 -7.44
N VAL A 114 3.37 -4.73 -6.96
CA VAL A 114 4.14 -3.57 -6.53
C VAL A 114 5.38 -3.39 -7.39
N GLU A 115 5.63 -2.16 -7.79
CA GLU A 115 6.89 -1.69 -8.38
C GLU A 115 7.55 -0.71 -7.40
N PHE A 116 8.87 -0.70 -7.37
CA PHE A 116 9.64 0.20 -6.52
C PHE A 116 10.45 1.19 -7.35
N SER A 117 10.75 2.35 -6.75
CA SER A 117 11.66 3.34 -7.34
C SER A 117 13.04 3.22 -6.71
N ASN A 118 14.08 3.23 -7.54
CA ASN A 118 15.43 3.51 -7.09
C ASN A 118 15.54 4.96 -6.56
N PRO A 119 16.60 5.30 -5.79
CA PRO A 119 16.79 6.67 -5.29
C PRO A 119 16.86 7.76 -6.38
N ASP A 120 17.24 7.40 -7.61
CA ASP A 120 17.26 8.29 -8.77
C ASP A 120 15.89 8.42 -9.48
N GLY A 121 14.85 7.74 -8.96
CA GLY A 121 13.50 7.72 -9.50
C GLY A 121 13.28 6.72 -10.65
N SER A 122 14.32 5.99 -11.08
CA SER A 122 14.19 4.91 -12.05
C SER A 122 13.48 3.69 -11.44
N LEU A 123 12.99 2.78 -12.29
CA LEU A 123 12.34 1.55 -11.84
C LEU A 123 13.38 0.60 -11.23
N PHE A 124 13.10 0.08 -10.03
CA PHE A 124 13.89 -1.00 -9.45
C PHE A 124 13.67 -2.30 -10.24
N VAL A 125 14.78 -2.93 -10.61
CA VAL A 125 14.79 -4.22 -11.31
C VAL A 125 15.74 -5.14 -10.56
N LEU A 126 15.20 -6.23 -10.01
CA LEU A 126 15.99 -7.30 -9.43
C LEU A 126 16.57 -8.15 -10.56
N GLY A 127 17.88 -8.06 -10.77
CA GLY A 127 18.61 -8.87 -11.73
C GLY A 127 19.00 -10.26 -11.20
N PRO A 128 19.76 -11.03 -12.00
CA PRO A 128 20.34 -12.29 -11.58
C PRO A 128 21.18 -12.16 -10.30
N CYS A 129 21.16 -13.17 -9.43
CA CYS A 129 21.94 -13.24 -8.19
C CYS A 129 22.65 -14.60 -8.08
N CYS A 130 23.63 -14.68 -7.18
CA CYS A 130 24.34 -15.92 -6.84
C CYS A 130 25.00 -16.64 -8.03
N GLY A 131 25.51 -15.89 -9.01
CA GLY A 131 26.21 -16.43 -10.19
C GLY A 131 25.29 -16.93 -11.32
N SER A 132 23.97 -16.77 -11.19
CA SER A 132 23.01 -17.05 -12.26
C SER A 132 23.10 -15.99 -13.37
N ASN A 133 22.61 -16.31 -14.57
CA ASN A 133 22.48 -15.36 -15.68
C ASN A 133 21.01 -14.98 -15.97
N GLU A 134 20.77 -14.02 -16.86
CA GLU A 134 19.41 -13.53 -17.19
C GLU A 134 18.51 -14.56 -17.88
N THR A 135 19.08 -15.62 -18.45
CA THR A 135 18.28 -16.72 -19.02
C THR A 135 17.77 -17.64 -17.92
N GLU A 136 18.58 -17.88 -16.88
CA GLU A 136 18.24 -18.73 -15.75
C GLU A 136 17.39 -18.01 -14.70
N MET A 137 17.71 -16.74 -14.42
CA MET A 137 16.92 -15.89 -13.55
C MET A 137 16.65 -14.55 -14.25
N PRO A 138 15.56 -14.46 -15.02
CA PRO A 138 15.22 -13.24 -15.74
C PRO A 138 14.96 -12.08 -14.77
N PRO A 139 15.28 -10.83 -15.17
CA PRO A 139 15.05 -9.68 -14.32
C PRO A 139 13.58 -9.50 -13.94
N VAL A 140 13.32 -9.13 -12.68
CA VAL A 140 11.97 -8.92 -12.15
C VAL A 140 11.85 -7.50 -11.58
N SER A 141 10.82 -6.76 -11.99
CA SER A 141 10.52 -5.41 -11.50
C SER A 141 9.18 -5.30 -10.75
N GLN A 142 8.39 -6.37 -10.79
CA GLN A 142 7.06 -6.42 -10.21
C GLN A 142 7.00 -7.52 -9.16
N PHE A 143 6.60 -7.15 -7.94
CA PHE A 143 6.61 -8.03 -6.77
C PHE A 143 5.20 -8.17 -6.21
N GLU A 144 4.82 -9.37 -5.77
CA GLU A 144 3.52 -9.58 -5.14
C GLU A 144 3.58 -9.28 -3.64
N TYR A 145 2.65 -8.44 -3.17
CA TYR A 145 2.51 -8.07 -1.78
C TYR A 145 1.14 -8.43 -1.25
N THR A 146 1.11 -8.90 -0.01
CA THR A 146 -0.13 -9.26 0.67
C THR A 146 -0.36 -8.35 1.88
N VAL A 147 -1.60 -7.87 2.02
CA VAL A 147 -2.05 -7.02 3.12
C VAL A 147 -3.30 -7.63 3.74
N THR A 148 -3.27 -7.81 5.06
CA THR A 148 -4.36 -8.47 5.83
C THR A 148 -4.75 -7.60 7.02
N LYS A 149 -5.86 -7.90 7.69
CA LYS A 149 -6.17 -7.30 8.99
C LYS A 149 -5.56 -8.12 10.11
N ASN A 150 -4.94 -7.46 11.09
CA ASN A 150 -4.53 -8.09 12.35
C ASN A 150 -5.75 -8.31 13.28
N ALA A 151 -5.50 -8.84 14.49
CA ALA A 151 -6.55 -9.11 15.48
C ALA A 151 -7.32 -7.84 15.93
N GLU A 152 -6.71 -6.66 15.81
CA GLU A 152 -7.34 -5.35 16.10
C GLU A 152 -8.09 -4.78 14.88
N GLY A 153 -8.15 -5.50 13.76
CA GLY A 153 -8.80 -5.05 12.54
C GLY A 153 -8.00 -4.02 11.72
N LYS A 154 -6.74 -3.75 12.09
CA LYS A 154 -5.83 -2.84 11.36
C LYS A 154 -5.16 -3.56 10.20
N PHE A 155 -5.03 -2.90 9.06
CA PHE A 155 -4.27 -3.45 7.95
C PHE A 155 -2.78 -3.54 8.29
N VAL A 156 -2.15 -4.66 7.92
CA VAL A 156 -0.72 -4.93 8.08
C VAL A 156 -0.19 -5.66 6.84
N VAL A 157 1.03 -5.32 6.44
CA VAL A 157 1.73 -5.94 5.31
C VAL A 157 2.41 -7.22 5.77
N LYS A 158 2.31 -8.29 4.99
CA LYS A 158 2.83 -9.61 5.36
C LYS A 158 4.14 -9.99 4.65
N SER A 159 4.50 -9.27 3.59
CA SER A 159 5.71 -9.51 2.79
C SER A 159 6.85 -8.58 3.21
N LEU A 160 8.09 -9.10 3.19
CA LEU A 160 9.31 -8.29 3.33
C LEU A 160 9.61 -7.52 2.04
N PRO A 161 10.42 -6.43 2.11
CA PRO A 161 11.04 -5.83 0.94
C PRO A 161 11.78 -6.85 0.06
N PRO A 162 12.00 -6.57 -1.24
CA PRO A 162 12.83 -7.42 -2.08
C PRO A 162 14.24 -7.54 -1.48
N TYR A 163 14.85 -8.71 -1.57
CA TYR A 163 16.19 -8.95 -1.04
C TYR A 163 17.22 -8.98 -2.17
N VAL A 164 18.35 -8.29 -1.99
CA VAL A 164 19.53 -8.37 -2.84
C VAL A 164 20.70 -8.85 -1.98
N PRO A 165 21.22 -10.07 -2.19
CA PRO A 165 22.32 -10.64 -1.42
C PRO A 165 23.69 -10.02 -1.70
#